data_AF-A0A969TRR0-F1
#
_entry.id   AF-A0A969TRR0-F1
#
_cell.length_a   1.000
_cell.length_b   1.000
_cell.length_c   1.000
_cell.angle_alpha   90.00
_cell.angle_beta   90.00
_cell.angle_gamma   90.00
#
_symmetry.space_group_name_H-M   'P 1'
#
loop_
_entity.id
_entity.type
_entity.pdbx_description
1 polymer ?
#
loop_
_entity_poly.entity_id
_entity_poly.type
_entity_poly.pdbx_seq_one_letter_code
_entity_poly.pdbx_strand_id
1 'polypeptide(L)' 'MEHLSSPFVSVIIPVFNDRDRLKICLERLENQTYPNHLYEIIVVDNASMMARK' A
#
# COMPACT_ATOMS: atom_id res chain seq x y z
N MET A 1 -10.49 -31.22 5.86
CA MET A 1 -10.78 -29.85 5.38
C MET A 1 -9.45 -29.13 5.37
N GLU A 2 -8.88 -28.88 4.20
CA GLU A 2 -7.61 -28.16 4.11
C GLU A 2 -7.82 -26.75 4.63
N HIS A 3 -7.06 -26.36 5.66
CA HIS A 3 -6.98 -24.98 6.08
C HIS A 3 -6.38 -24.20 4.91
N LEU A 4 -7.20 -23.38 4.25
CA LEU A 4 -6.72 -22.39 3.29
C LEU A 4 -5.92 -21.34 4.10
N SER A 5 -4.62 -21.55 4.22
CA SER A 5 -3.70 -20.53 4.68
C SER A 5 -3.87 -19.31 3.76
N SER A 6 -4.19 -18.16 4.34
CA SER A 6 -4.29 -16.93 3.57
C SER A 6 -2.92 -16.63 2.93
N PRO A 7 -2.85 -16.27 1.63
CA PRO A 7 -1.59 -16.10 0.93
C PRO A 7 -0.78 -14.91 1.46
N PHE A 8 0.53 -14.88 1.23
CA PHE A 8 1.25 -13.62 1.37
C PHE A 8 0.89 -12.69 0.19
N VAL A 9 0.60 -11.42 0.46
CA VAL A 9 0.15 -10.43 -0.54
C VAL A 9 1.10 -9.24 -0.60
N SER A 10 1.61 -8.91 -1.79
CA SER A 10 2.35 -7.65 -2.00
C SER A 10 1.43 -6.63 -2.66
N VAL A 11 1.17 -5.50 -1.98
CA VAL A 11 0.36 -4.40 -2.51
C VAL A 11 1.28 -3.38 -3.16
N ILE A 12 1.25 -3.30 -4.50
CA ILE A 12 2.08 -2.37 -5.27
C ILE A 12 1.26 -1.10 -5.60
N ILE A 13 1.73 0.06 -5.14
CA ILE A 13 1.07 1.35 -5.32
C ILE A 13 1.93 2.25 -6.20
N PRO A 14 1.68 2.31 -7.52
CA PRO A 14 2.29 3.32 -8.36
C PRO A 14 1.70 4.70 -8.02
N VAL A 15 2.57 5.70 -7.84
CA VAL A 15 2.16 7.07 -7.48
C VAL A 15 2.95 8.10 -8.28
N PHE A 16 2.29 9.20 -8.64
CA PHE A 16 2.91 10.37 -9.28
C PHE A 16 2.22 11.65 -8.81
N ASN A 17 2.97 12.55 -8.16
CA ASN A 17 2.53 13.87 -7.68
C ASN A 17 1.23 13.86 -6.84
N ASP A 18 1.01 12.80 -6.06
CA ASP A 18 -0.27 12.59 -5.39
C ASP A 18 -0.11 12.09 -3.94
N ARG A 19 0.61 12.89 -3.16
CA ARG A 19 0.92 12.60 -1.75
C ARG A 19 -0.35 12.47 -0.90
N ASP A 20 -1.35 13.29 -1.15
CA ASP A 20 -2.54 13.36 -0.30
C ASP A 20 -3.40 12.11 -0.43
N ARG A 21 -3.64 11.62 -1.66
CA ARG A 21 -4.35 10.35 -1.85
C ARG A 21 -3.51 9.15 -1.46
N LEU A 22 -2.18 9.20 -1.65
CA LEU A 22 -1.28 8.16 -1.15
C LEU A 22 -1.41 8.00 0.36
N LYS A 23 -1.46 9.11 1.12
CA LYS A 23 -1.65 9.07 2.58
C LYS A 23 -2.96 8.38 2.95
N ILE A 24 -4.07 8.74 2.31
CA ILE A 24 -5.38 8.11 2.55
C ILE A 24 -5.33 6.61 2.21
N CYS A 25 -4.68 6.25 1.11
CA CYS A 25 -4.53 4.86 0.69
C CYS A 25 -3.77 4.02 1.73
N LEU A 26 -2.63 4.53 2.22
CA LEU A 26 -1.82 3.87 3.24
C LEU A 26 -2.58 3.72 4.56
N GLU A 27 -3.28 4.77 5.02
CA GLU A 27 -4.12 4.71 6.22
C GLU A 27 -5.21 3.63 6.10
N ARG A 28 -5.79 3.43 4.91
CA ARG A 28 -6.79 2.37 4.68
C ARG A 28 -6.17 0.97 4.63
N LEU A 29 -4.96 0.84 4.11
CA LEU A 29 -4.24 -0.44 4.05
C LEU A 29 -3.76 -0.88 5.44
N GLU A 30 -3.32 0.04 6.28
CA GLU A 30 -2.97 -0.26 7.69
C GLU A 30 -4.16 -0.74 8.52
N ASN A 31 -5.38 -0.34 8.15
CA ASN A 31 -6.63 -0.68 8.86
C ASN A 31 -7.42 -1.84 8.21
N GLN A 32 -6.74 -2.75 7.50
CA GLN A 32 -7.39 -3.94 6.93
C GLN A 32 -7.63 -5.03 7.97
N THR A 33 -8.62 -5.89 7.72
CA THR A 33 -8.83 -7.12 8.49
C THR A 33 -7.83 -8.23 8.12
N TYR A 34 -7.04 -8.03 7.07
CA TYR A 34 -6.00 -8.96 6.64
C TYR A 34 -4.81 -8.95 7.63
N PRO A 35 -4.24 -10.09 8.01
CA PRO A 35 -3.17 -10.11 9.00
C PRO A 35 -1.92 -9.35 8.54
N ASN A 36 -1.44 -8.42 9.36
CA ASN A 36 -0.27 -7.56 9.06
C ASN A 36 1.02 -8.31 8.74
N HIS A 37 1.18 -9.56 9.19
CA HIS A 37 2.35 -10.38 8.88
C HIS A 37 2.25 -11.12 7.54
N LEU A 38 1.10 -11.03 6.86
CA LEU A 38 0.84 -11.68 5.57
C LEU A 38 0.80 -10.70 4.39
N TYR A 39 1.17 -9.44 4.58
CA TYR A 39 1.29 -8.53 3.47
C TYR A 39 2.41 -7.49 3.64
N GLU A 40 2.82 -6.93 2.53
CA GLU A 40 3.70 -5.77 2.44
C GLU A 40 3.10 -4.72 1.52
N ILE A 41 3.53 -3.46 1.69
CA ILE A 41 3.13 -2.35 0.83
C ILE A 41 4.39 -1.79 0.17
N ILE A 42 4.38 -1.76 -1.17
CA ILE A 42 5.49 -1.24 -1.98
C ILE A 42 4.98 -0.02 -2.74
N VAL A 43 5.44 1.17 -2.35
CA VAL A 43 5.13 2.41 -3.06
C VAL A 43 6.16 2.64 -4.16
N VAL A 44 5.70 2.75 -5.40
CA VAL A 44 6.54 3.00 -6.58
C VAL A 44 6.31 4.44 -7.04
N ASP A 45 7.22 5.33 -6.66
CA ASP A 45 7.18 6.73 -7.09
C ASP A 45 7.70 6.89 -8.52
N ASN A 46 6.87 7.47 -9.40
CA ASN A 46 7.22 7.73 -10.79
C ASN A 46 7.89 9.10 -10.98
N ALA A 47 8.97 9.35 -10.22
CA ALA A 47 9.72 10.61 -10.23
C ALA A 47 8.85 11.84 -9.94
N SER A 48 8.11 11.80 -8.83
CA SER A 48 7.31 12.95 -8.39
C SER A 48 8.19 14.16 -8.09
N MET A 49 7.67 15.35 -8.37
CA MET A 49 8.34 16.61 -8.06
C MET A 49 7.86 17.12 -6.70
N MET A 50 8.77 17.68 -5.91
CA MET A 50 8.36 18.52 -4.80
C MET A 50 7.68 19.78 -5.36
N ALA A 51 6.40 19.97 -5.05
CA ALA A 51 5.76 21.26 -5.24
C ALA A 51 6.56 22.31 -4.45
N ARG A 52 7.11 23.30 -5.16
CA ARG A 52 7.71 24.47 -4.49
C ARG A 52 6.58 25.22 -3.81
N LYS A 53 6.65 25.29 -2.48
CA LYS A 53 5.77 26.13 -1.68
C LYS A 53 6.20 27.59 -1.77
#